data_AF-A0A3Q7RTG7-F1
#
_entry.id   AF-A0A3Q7RTG7-F1
#
_cell.length_a   1.000
_cell.length_b   1.000
_cell.length_c   1.000
_cell.angle_alpha   90.00
_cell.angle_beta   90.00
_cell.angle_gamma   90.00
#
_symmetry.space_group_name_H-M   'P 1'
#
loop_
_entity.id
_entity.type
_entity.pdbx_description
1 polymer ?
#
loop_
_entity_poly.entity_id
_entity_poly.type
_entity_poly.pdbx_seq_one_letter_code
_entity_poly.pdbx_strand_id
1 'polypeptide(L)'
;MRELREVLRTVETKATQNFKVMAAKHLAGVLLHSLSEECYWSPLSHPLPEFMSKEENSFITQALRKPHLYEGDNLYCPKDNIEEALLLLLISESMATRDVVLSRAPEQEEDRAVSLRNAAAIYDLLSITLGRRGQYVMLSECLERAMKFAFEEFHLWYQVALSMVACGKSAYAVSLLRECMKLRPSDPTVPLMAAKVCIGSLHWLEEAERFAMMVIDLREEAGEFLSKGYLALGLTYSLQATDATLKSKQDELHRKALQTLQRAQQLAPGDPQVILYVSLQLALVRQISSAIEQLQEALKVCRDDANALHLLALLFSAQKHYQHALDVINMAITEYPENFSLMFSKVKLEQVLKGPEEALVTCRQMLRLWQTLYSFSQLGGLEKDGSLGEGVTLKKQSGMHLTLPDAHDADSGSRRASSIAASRLEEAMSELTVPSSVLKQGPVQLWTTLEQIWLQAAELFMEQRHLKEAGFCIQEAAGLFPTSHSVLYMRGRLAEMKGSLEEAKQLYKEALTVNPDGVRIMHSLGLMLSRLGHKSLAQKVLRDAVERQSTCHEAWRGLGEVLQAQGQSEAAVDCFLTALELEASSPVLPFSIIPREL
;
A
#
# COMPACT_ATOMS: atom_id res chain seq x y z
N MET A 1 -39.77 -13.06 -1.53
CA MET A 1 -38.67 -13.45 -0.63
C MET A 1 -39.06 -14.57 0.34
N ARG A 2 -40.10 -14.38 1.16
CA ARG A 2 -40.61 -15.42 2.09
C ARG A 2 -40.94 -16.74 1.40
N GLU A 3 -41.71 -16.70 0.31
CA GLU A 3 -42.07 -17.90 -0.46
C GLU A 3 -40.83 -18.63 -1.02
N LEU A 4 -39.83 -17.89 -1.51
CA LEU A 4 -38.57 -18.47 -2.01
C LEU A 4 -37.81 -19.20 -0.89
N ARG A 5 -37.74 -18.61 0.31
CA ARG A 5 -37.13 -19.24 1.49
C ARG A 5 -37.88 -20.51 1.90
N GLU A 6 -39.21 -20.49 1.88
CA GLU A 6 -40.02 -21.68 2.19
C GLU A 6 -39.72 -22.83 1.23
N VAL A 7 -39.62 -22.56 -0.08
CA VAL A 7 -39.29 -23.60 -1.06
C VAL A 7 -37.86 -24.11 -0.90
N LEU A 8 -36.88 -23.22 -0.68
CA LEU A 8 -35.47 -23.59 -0.53
C LEU A 8 -35.21 -24.40 0.75
N ARG A 9 -36.00 -24.21 1.81
CA ARG A 9 -35.90 -24.96 3.07
C ARG A 9 -36.46 -26.37 3.00
N THR A 10 -37.23 -26.72 1.97
CA THR A 10 -37.68 -28.11 1.77
C THR A 10 -36.50 -29.02 1.45
N VAL A 11 -36.58 -30.31 1.79
CA VAL A 11 -35.55 -31.30 1.43
C VAL A 11 -35.50 -31.45 -0.10
N GLU A 12 -34.29 -31.47 -0.66
CA GLU A 12 -34.02 -31.63 -2.09
C GLU A 12 -34.46 -32.99 -2.64
N THR A 13 -35.04 -32.97 -3.83
CA THR A 13 -35.38 -34.15 -4.64
C THR A 13 -34.88 -33.94 -6.06
N LYS A 14 -34.64 -35.02 -6.83
CA LYS A 14 -34.14 -34.92 -8.22
C LYS A 14 -35.00 -34.01 -9.12
N ALA A 15 -36.32 -34.01 -8.94
CA ALA A 15 -37.23 -33.17 -9.72
C ALA A 15 -37.19 -31.68 -9.33
N THR A 16 -36.71 -31.34 -8.13
CA THR A 16 -36.69 -29.96 -7.62
C THR A 16 -35.34 -29.27 -7.76
N GLN A 17 -34.28 -30.00 -8.16
CA GLN A 17 -32.91 -29.49 -8.27
C GLN A 17 -32.81 -28.22 -9.12
N ASN A 18 -33.22 -28.28 -10.39
CA ASN A 18 -33.12 -27.13 -11.31
C ASN A 18 -33.93 -25.92 -10.82
N PHE A 19 -35.11 -26.17 -10.24
CA PHE A 19 -35.93 -25.11 -9.66
C PHE A 19 -35.22 -24.45 -8.47
N LYS A 20 -34.63 -25.24 -7.57
CA LYS A 20 -33.93 -24.72 -6.40
C LYS A 20 -32.68 -23.93 -6.76
N VAL A 21 -31.94 -24.32 -7.79
CA VAL A 21 -30.81 -23.51 -8.32
C VAL A 21 -31.29 -22.14 -8.77
N MET A 22 -32.36 -22.10 -9.56
CA MET A 22 -32.90 -20.83 -10.09
C MET A 22 -33.49 -19.96 -8.97
N ALA A 23 -34.21 -20.58 -8.01
CA ALA A 23 -34.77 -19.90 -6.86
C ALA A 23 -33.67 -19.35 -5.93
N ALA A 24 -32.59 -20.10 -5.69
CA ALA A 24 -31.46 -19.68 -4.87
C ALA A 24 -30.73 -18.50 -5.51
N LYS A 25 -30.40 -18.60 -6.82
CA LYS A 25 -29.80 -17.49 -7.58
C LYS A 25 -30.67 -16.24 -7.56
N HIS A 26 -31.98 -16.39 -7.78
CA HIS A 26 -32.90 -15.26 -7.80
C HIS A 26 -33.02 -14.60 -6.42
N LEU A 27 -33.12 -15.40 -5.35
CA LEU A 27 -33.14 -14.90 -3.98
C LEU A 27 -31.83 -14.17 -3.63
N ALA A 28 -30.68 -14.73 -3.99
CA ALA A 28 -29.38 -14.06 -3.83
C ALA A 28 -29.33 -12.71 -4.56
N GLY A 29 -29.85 -12.65 -5.79
CA GLY A 29 -29.99 -11.39 -6.54
C GLY A 29 -30.81 -10.34 -5.79
N VAL A 30 -31.96 -10.74 -5.23
CA VAL A 30 -32.83 -9.85 -4.43
C VAL A 30 -32.12 -9.38 -3.15
N LEU A 31 -31.43 -10.28 -2.44
CA LEU A 31 -30.69 -9.95 -1.22
C LEU A 31 -29.58 -8.90 -1.46
N LEU A 32 -28.91 -8.98 -2.61
CA LEU A 32 -27.77 -8.10 -2.93
C LEU A 32 -28.19 -6.74 -3.50
N HIS A 33 -29.30 -6.67 -4.24
CA HIS A 33 -29.72 -5.45 -4.95
C HIS A 33 -30.84 -4.68 -4.27
N SER A 34 -31.70 -5.35 -3.49
CA SER A 34 -32.97 -4.78 -3.05
C SER A 34 -33.13 -4.68 -1.52
N LEU A 35 -32.16 -5.18 -0.75
CA LEU A 35 -32.20 -5.14 0.71
C LEU A 35 -30.96 -4.44 1.28
N SER A 36 -31.19 -3.50 2.20
CA SER A 36 -30.17 -3.01 3.11
C SER A 36 -29.96 -4.00 4.26
N GLU A 37 -28.82 -3.89 4.96
CA GLU A 37 -28.53 -4.71 6.16
C GLU A 37 -29.60 -4.52 7.25
N GLU A 38 -30.16 -3.31 7.39
CA GLU A 38 -31.20 -2.98 8.39
C GLU A 38 -32.55 -3.65 8.10
N CYS A 39 -32.86 -3.90 6.83
CA CYS A 39 -34.12 -4.53 6.42
C CYS A 39 -34.03 -6.07 6.37
N TYR A 40 -32.88 -6.65 6.70
CA TYR A 40 -32.69 -8.09 6.67
C TYR A 40 -33.37 -8.78 7.85
N TRP A 41 -33.99 -9.93 7.59
CA TRP A 41 -34.45 -10.85 8.64
C TRP A 41 -34.01 -12.27 8.32
N SER A 42 -33.61 -13.01 9.36
CA SER A 42 -33.15 -14.39 9.27
C SER A 42 -34.22 -15.32 8.67
N PRO A 43 -33.86 -16.36 7.90
CA PRO A 43 -34.81 -17.31 7.31
C PRO A 43 -35.71 -18.06 8.32
N LEU A 44 -35.30 -18.11 9.59
CA LEU A 44 -36.07 -18.72 10.69
C LEU A 44 -36.90 -17.70 11.49
N SER A 45 -36.67 -16.40 11.27
CA SER A 45 -37.36 -15.31 11.97
C SER A 45 -38.59 -14.80 11.20
N HIS A 46 -39.50 -14.14 11.92
CA HIS A 46 -40.62 -13.47 11.30
C HIS A 46 -40.17 -12.21 10.54
N PRO A 47 -40.80 -11.88 9.40
CA PRO A 47 -40.52 -10.66 8.67
C PRO A 47 -40.79 -9.43 9.55
N LEU A 48 -40.06 -8.35 9.31
CA LEU A 48 -40.26 -7.08 10.02
C LEU A 48 -41.69 -6.56 9.79
N PRO A 49 -42.31 -5.89 10.78
CA PRO A 49 -43.69 -5.40 10.69
C PRO A 49 -43.98 -4.51 9.48
N GLU A 50 -42.97 -3.81 8.96
CA GLU A 50 -43.08 -2.93 7.79
C GLU A 50 -43.29 -3.68 6.47
N PHE A 51 -42.83 -4.94 6.38
CA PHE A 51 -43.03 -5.81 5.22
C PHE A 51 -44.24 -6.75 5.38
N MET A 52 -44.92 -6.68 6.52
CA MET A 52 -46.19 -7.36 6.71
C MET A 52 -47.27 -6.54 5.99
N SER A 53 -47.69 -7.01 4.82
CA SER A 53 -48.84 -6.41 4.14
C SER A 53 -50.08 -6.49 5.05
N LYS A 54 -50.88 -5.41 5.12
CA LYS A 54 -52.14 -5.35 5.88
C LYS A 54 -53.21 -6.35 5.36
N GLU A 55 -52.90 -7.12 4.32
CA GLU A 55 -53.79 -8.09 3.67
C GLU A 55 -53.40 -9.56 3.92
N GLU A 56 -52.37 -9.87 4.71
CA GLU A 56 -52.13 -11.25 5.19
C GLU A 56 -53.07 -11.63 6.36
N ASN A 57 -54.36 -11.26 6.26
CA ASN A 57 -55.41 -11.90 7.04
C ASN A 57 -55.89 -13.13 6.26
N SER A 58 -55.68 -14.29 6.88
CA SER A 58 -56.49 -15.51 6.73
C SER A 58 -56.56 -16.17 5.36
N PHE A 59 -55.57 -17.01 5.04
CA PHE A 59 -55.82 -18.35 4.47
C PHE A 59 -54.75 -19.32 4.96
N ILE A 60 -54.82 -19.70 6.24
CA ILE A 60 -54.16 -20.92 6.71
C ILE A 60 -55.01 -22.09 6.22
N THR A 61 -54.88 -22.48 4.95
CA THR A 61 -55.16 -23.86 4.58
C THR A 61 -54.11 -24.72 5.28
N GLN A 62 -54.47 -25.28 6.44
CA GLN A 62 -53.68 -26.34 7.09
C GLN A 62 -53.66 -27.53 6.13
N ALA A 63 -52.68 -27.56 5.23
CA ALA A 63 -52.40 -28.72 4.41
C ALA A 63 -52.09 -29.89 5.37
N LEU A 64 -52.82 -31.00 5.23
CA LEU A 64 -52.70 -32.21 6.07
C LEU A 64 -51.29 -32.82 6.07
N ARG A 65 -50.46 -32.49 5.08
CA ARG A 65 -49.08 -32.97 4.96
C ARG A 65 -48.17 -31.86 4.43
N LYS A 66 -47.24 -31.41 5.26
CA LYS A 66 -46.22 -30.43 4.88
C LYS A 66 -45.00 -31.14 4.28
N PRO A 67 -44.30 -30.53 3.32
CA PRO A 67 -43.03 -31.06 2.82
C PRO A 67 -42.00 -31.15 3.95
N HIS A 68 -41.14 -32.18 3.90
CA HIS A 68 -40.04 -32.31 4.86
C HIS A 68 -39.08 -31.12 4.70
N LEU A 69 -38.74 -30.47 5.80
CA LEU A 69 -37.80 -29.35 5.84
C LEU A 69 -36.42 -29.85 6.32
N TYR A 70 -35.38 -29.10 6.00
CA TYR A 70 -34.08 -29.28 6.67
C TYR A 70 -34.21 -28.85 8.14
N GLU A 71 -34.13 -29.81 9.06
CA GLU A 71 -34.32 -29.61 10.51
C GLU A 71 -33.13 -30.21 11.27
N GLY A 72 -32.63 -29.49 12.28
CA GLY A 72 -31.52 -29.92 13.14
C GLY A 72 -30.85 -28.74 13.86
N ASP A 73 -30.52 -28.93 15.15
CA ASP A 73 -30.01 -27.86 16.02
C ASP A 73 -28.61 -27.35 15.61
N ASN A 74 -27.87 -28.14 14.83
CA ASN A 74 -26.52 -27.80 14.35
C ASN A 74 -26.48 -27.31 12.89
N LEU A 75 -27.63 -26.98 12.29
CA LEU A 75 -27.67 -26.44 10.93
C LEU A 75 -27.27 -24.96 10.93
N TYR A 76 -26.44 -24.58 9.96
CA TYR A 76 -26.06 -23.19 9.76
C TYR A 76 -27.25 -22.34 9.30
N CYS A 77 -27.47 -21.20 9.95
CA CYS A 77 -28.50 -20.23 9.60
C CYS A 77 -27.84 -18.85 9.35
N PRO A 78 -28.02 -18.27 8.15
CA PRO A 78 -27.47 -16.96 7.83
C PRO A 78 -27.98 -15.85 8.74
N LYS A 79 -27.08 -14.97 9.18
CA LYS A 79 -27.35 -13.86 10.10
C LYS A 79 -27.49 -12.52 9.39
N ASP A 80 -26.91 -12.38 8.21
CA ASP A 80 -27.02 -11.18 7.38
C ASP A 80 -27.37 -11.52 5.91
N ASN A 81 -27.65 -10.47 5.12
CA ASN A 81 -27.98 -10.59 3.71
C ASN A 81 -26.83 -11.15 2.85
N ILE A 82 -25.58 -10.89 3.23
CA ILE A 82 -24.38 -11.30 2.49
C ILE A 82 -24.07 -12.78 2.73
N GLU A 83 -24.18 -13.26 3.97
CA GLU A 83 -24.09 -14.67 4.37
C GLU A 83 -25.16 -15.50 3.66
N GLU A 84 -26.42 -15.02 3.64
CA GLU A 84 -27.50 -15.74 2.95
C GLU A 84 -27.25 -15.76 1.45
N ALA A 85 -26.88 -14.63 0.84
CA ALA A 85 -26.54 -14.57 -0.58
C ALA A 85 -25.37 -15.50 -0.93
N LEU A 86 -24.29 -15.49 -0.13
CA LEU A 86 -23.12 -16.34 -0.35
C LEU A 86 -23.48 -17.82 -0.26
N LEU A 87 -24.23 -18.23 0.77
CA LEU A 87 -24.69 -19.61 0.92
C LEU A 87 -25.51 -20.06 -0.30
N LEU A 88 -26.48 -19.24 -0.72
CA LEU A 88 -27.34 -19.53 -1.87
C LEU A 88 -26.56 -19.61 -3.18
N LEU A 89 -25.56 -18.74 -3.37
CA LEU A 89 -24.70 -18.75 -4.55
C LEU A 89 -23.76 -19.96 -4.57
N LEU A 90 -23.19 -20.37 -3.43
CA LEU A 90 -22.37 -21.57 -3.33
C LEU A 90 -23.19 -22.85 -3.59
N ILE A 91 -24.44 -22.90 -3.10
CA ILE A 91 -25.37 -23.99 -3.44
C ILE A 91 -25.62 -24.00 -4.94
N SER A 92 -25.96 -22.84 -5.52
CA SER A 92 -26.23 -22.69 -6.97
C SER A 92 -25.01 -23.09 -7.80
N GLU A 93 -23.80 -22.69 -7.40
CA GLU A 93 -22.54 -23.06 -8.03
C GLU A 93 -22.32 -24.58 -7.99
N SER A 94 -22.45 -25.20 -6.80
CA SER A 94 -22.22 -26.64 -6.62
C SER A 94 -23.15 -27.52 -7.47
N MET A 95 -24.35 -27.02 -7.78
CA MET A 95 -25.32 -27.70 -8.62
C MET A 95 -25.07 -27.40 -10.10
N ALA A 96 -24.83 -26.14 -10.47
CA ALA A 96 -24.51 -25.75 -11.86
C ALA A 96 -23.23 -26.43 -12.37
N THR A 97 -22.29 -26.73 -11.48
CA THR A 97 -21.05 -27.44 -11.82
C THR A 97 -21.21 -28.95 -12.08
N ARG A 98 -22.38 -29.54 -11.82
CA ARG A 98 -22.68 -30.94 -12.16
C ARG A 98 -23.15 -31.12 -13.61
N ASP A 99 -23.82 -30.09 -14.14
CA ASP A 99 -24.45 -30.11 -15.46
C ASP A 99 -23.58 -29.41 -16.54
N VAL A 100 -22.26 -29.35 -16.33
CA VAL A 100 -21.34 -28.65 -17.26
C VAL A 100 -21.11 -29.47 -18.50
N VAL A 101 -21.36 -28.86 -19.67
CA VAL A 101 -21.00 -29.42 -20.95
C VAL A 101 -19.55 -29.04 -21.28
N LEU A 102 -18.62 -29.97 -21.08
CA LEU A 102 -17.18 -29.76 -21.30
C LEU A 102 -16.70 -30.11 -22.73
N SER A 103 -17.54 -30.80 -23.49
CA SER A 103 -17.19 -31.26 -24.84
C SER A 103 -17.12 -30.08 -25.81
N ARG A 104 -16.07 -30.05 -26.62
CA ARG A 104 -15.77 -28.98 -27.60
C ARG A 104 -16.33 -29.27 -29.00
N ALA A 105 -17.20 -30.28 -29.13
CA ALA A 105 -17.84 -30.58 -30.40
C ALA A 105 -18.72 -29.40 -30.87
N PRO A 106 -18.74 -29.06 -32.16
CA PRO A 106 -19.57 -27.97 -32.69
C PRO A 106 -21.07 -28.23 -32.43
N GLU A 107 -21.49 -29.49 -32.38
CA GLU A 107 -22.87 -29.92 -32.14
C GLU A 107 -23.42 -29.50 -30.76
N GLN A 108 -22.55 -29.19 -29.79
CA GLN A 108 -22.94 -28.86 -28.41
C GLN A 108 -22.68 -27.39 -28.06
N GLU A 109 -22.51 -26.53 -29.06
CA GLU A 109 -22.23 -25.11 -28.85
C GLU A 109 -23.35 -24.38 -28.12
N GLU A 110 -24.61 -24.64 -28.47
CA GLU A 110 -25.77 -24.03 -27.81
C GLU A 110 -25.87 -24.45 -26.33
N ASP A 111 -25.68 -25.74 -26.04
CA ASP A 111 -25.69 -26.27 -24.67
C ASP A 111 -24.56 -25.66 -23.82
N ARG A 112 -23.37 -25.47 -24.40
CA ARG A 112 -22.26 -24.76 -23.75
C ARG A 112 -22.61 -23.30 -23.47
N ALA A 113 -23.21 -22.60 -24.42
CA ALA A 113 -23.60 -21.20 -24.25
C ALA A 113 -24.64 -21.03 -23.12
N VAL A 114 -25.60 -21.94 -23.01
CA VAL A 114 -26.60 -21.93 -21.92
C VAL A 114 -25.94 -22.25 -20.57
N SER A 115 -25.06 -23.25 -20.51
CA SER A 115 -24.31 -23.61 -19.31
C SER A 115 -23.44 -22.43 -18.83
N LEU A 116 -22.72 -21.78 -19.75
CA LEU A 116 -21.91 -20.60 -19.50
C LEU A 116 -22.76 -19.44 -18.99
N ARG A 117 -23.87 -19.10 -19.64
CA ARG A 117 -24.73 -17.97 -19.23
C ARG A 117 -25.25 -18.15 -17.80
N ASN A 118 -25.62 -19.37 -17.42
CA ASN A 118 -26.08 -19.68 -16.07
C ASN A 118 -24.94 -19.61 -15.05
N ALA A 119 -23.76 -20.12 -15.37
CA ALA A 119 -22.59 -20.06 -14.51
C ALA A 119 -22.08 -18.62 -14.34
N ALA A 120 -21.97 -17.84 -15.43
CA ALA A 120 -21.50 -16.46 -15.43
C ALA A 120 -22.34 -15.59 -14.49
N ALA A 121 -23.67 -15.69 -14.55
CA ALA A 121 -24.55 -14.94 -13.64
C ALA A 121 -24.31 -15.29 -12.15
N ILE A 122 -23.99 -16.54 -11.83
CA ILE A 122 -23.66 -16.95 -10.46
C ILE A 122 -22.31 -16.34 -10.04
N TYR A 123 -21.30 -16.43 -10.89
CA TYR A 123 -19.96 -15.89 -10.61
C TYR A 123 -19.92 -14.35 -10.58
N ASP A 124 -20.75 -13.67 -11.35
CA ASP A 124 -20.91 -12.20 -11.28
C ASP A 124 -21.52 -11.80 -9.94
N LEU A 125 -22.56 -12.50 -9.48
CA LEU A 125 -23.15 -12.27 -8.16
C LEU A 125 -22.16 -12.61 -7.02
N LEU A 126 -21.36 -13.67 -7.16
CA LEU A 126 -20.28 -13.98 -6.22
C LEU A 126 -19.22 -12.88 -6.19
N SER A 127 -18.88 -12.31 -7.35
CA SER A 127 -17.95 -11.18 -7.48
C SER A 127 -18.47 -9.94 -6.76
N ILE A 128 -19.74 -9.62 -6.90
CA ILE A 128 -20.39 -8.53 -6.15
C ILE A 128 -20.38 -8.82 -4.64
N THR A 129 -20.76 -10.03 -4.24
CA THR A 129 -20.88 -10.42 -2.82
C THR A 129 -19.52 -10.37 -2.11
N LEU A 130 -18.51 -11.02 -2.67
CA LEU A 130 -17.18 -11.12 -2.08
C LEU A 130 -16.39 -9.82 -2.25
N GLY A 131 -16.57 -9.12 -3.38
CA GLY A 131 -15.95 -7.82 -3.63
C GLY A 131 -16.37 -6.76 -2.61
N ARG A 132 -17.67 -6.69 -2.25
CA ARG A 132 -18.17 -5.73 -1.24
C ARG A 132 -17.60 -5.96 0.16
N ARG A 133 -17.24 -7.19 0.51
CA ARG A 133 -16.57 -7.54 1.78
C ARG A 133 -15.03 -7.55 1.66
N GLY A 134 -14.47 -7.16 0.51
CA GLY A 134 -13.03 -7.18 0.26
C GLY A 134 -12.39 -8.57 0.26
N GLN A 135 -13.18 -9.64 0.07
CA GLN A 135 -12.72 -11.03 0.15
C GLN A 135 -12.17 -11.52 -1.20
N TYR A 136 -11.13 -10.86 -1.70
CA TYR A 136 -10.57 -11.11 -3.03
C TYR A 136 -9.85 -12.45 -3.16
N VAL A 137 -9.31 -13.00 -2.06
CA VAL A 137 -8.67 -14.32 -2.05
C VAL A 137 -9.71 -15.40 -2.39
N MET A 138 -10.81 -15.46 -1.64
CA MET A 138 -11.91 -16.40 -1.88
C MET A 138 -12.55 -16.17 -3.26
N LEU A 139 -12.69 -14.91 -3.67
CA LEU A 139 -13.21 -14.58 -5.00
C LEU A 139 -12.32 -15.16 -6.11
N SER A 140 -11.01 -15.03 -5.99
CA SER A 140 -10.06 -15.55 -6.97
C SER A 140 -10.16 -17.07 -7.12
N GLU A 141 -10.34 -17.80 -6.02
CA GLU A 141 -10.53 -19.26 -6.01
C GLU A 141 -11.88 -19.66 -6.64
N CYS A 142 -12.95 -18.91 -6.38
CA CYS A 142 -14.24 -19.11 -7.04
C CYS A 142 -14.14 -18.92 -8.56
N LEU A 143 -13.50 -17.84 -9.00
CA LEU A 143 -13.36 -17.52 -10.42
C LEU A 143 -12.40 -18.48 -11.14
N GLU A 144 -11.36 -18.98 -10.48
CA GLU A 144 -10.53 -20.06 -11.04
C GLU A 144 -11.35 -21.34 -11.30
N ARG A 145 -12.27 -21.70 -10.40
CA ARG A 145 -13.19 -22.83 -10.63
C ARG A 145 -14.14 -22.56 -11.80
N ALA A 146 -14.45 -21.30 -12.07
CA ALA A 146 -15.26 -20.88 -13.21
C ALA A 146 -14.52 -21.05 -14.55
N MET A 147 -13.18 -21.09 -14.57
CA MET A 147 -12.42 -21.17 -15.82
C MET A 147 -12.69 -22.43 -16.65
N LYS A 148 -13.23 -23.49 -16.04
CA LYS A 148 -13.71 -24.67 -16.80
C LYS A 148 -14.85 -24.37 -17.78
N PHE A 149 -15.56 -23.26 -17.57
CA PHE A 149 -16.60 -22.75 -18.46
C PHE A 149 -16.05 -21.78 -19.53
N ALA A 150 -14.85 -21.23 -19.33
CA ALA A 150 -14.28 -20.20 -20.21
C ALA A 150 -13.62 -20.83 -21.44
N PHE A 151 -14.33 -20.81 -22.57
CA PHE A 151 -13.75 -21.07 -23.88
C PHE A 151 -13.81 -19.79 -24.73
N GLU A 152 -12.68 -19.12 -24.91
CA GLU A 152 -12.57 -17.83 -25.64
C GLU A 152 -13.45 -16.67 -25.10
N GLU A 153 -13.96 -16.82 -23.88
CA GLU A 153 -14.85 -15.86 -23.23
C GLU A 153 -14.09 -14.77 -22.47
N PHE A 154 -13.93 -13.61 -23.10
CA PHE A 154 -13.20 -12.47 -22.53
C PHE A 154 -13.64 -12.09 -21.12
N HIS A 155 -14.96 -12.05 -20.85
CA HIS A 155 -15.50 -11.59 -19.57
C HIS A 155 -14.94 -12.39 -18.39
N LEU A 156 -14.95 -13.72 -18.47
CA LEU A 156 -14.51 -14.56 -17.37
C LEU A 156 -12.99 -14.49 -17.16
N TRP A 157 -12.22 -14.51 -18.25
CA TRP A 157 -10.78 -14.31 -18.20
C TRP A 157 -10.41 -12.98 -17.53
N TYR A 158 -11.12 -11.91 -17.89
CA TYR A 158 -10.87 -10.58 -17.35
C TYR A 158 -11.27 -10.47 -15.87
N GLN A 159 -12.41 -11.04 -15.46
CA GLN A 159 -12.80 -11.09 -14.03
C GLN A 159 -11.78 -11.85 -13.19
N VAL A 160 -11.29 -13.00 -13.67
CA VAL A 160 -10.24 -13.76 -12.96
C VAL A 160 -8.98 -12.91 -12.86
N ALA A 161 -8.55 -12.27 -13.94
CA ALA A 161 -7.38 -11.39 -13.94
C ALA A 161 -7.51 -10.25 -12.91
N LEU A 162 -8.64 -9.54 -12.89
CA LEU A 162 -8.91 -8.46 -11.93
C LEU A 162 -8.92 -8.98 -10.48
N SER A 163 -9.53 -10.14 -10.24
CA SER A 163 -9.52 -10.75 -8.90
C SER A 163 -8.12 -11.15 -8.44
N MET A 164 -7.25 -11.59 -9.37
CA MET A 164 -5.85 -11.91 -9.08
C MET A 164 -5.04 -10.65 -8.76
N VAL A 165 -5.30 -9.54 -9.46
CA VAL A 165 -4.71 -8.24 -9.10
C VAL A 165 -5.13 -7.83 -7.69
N ALA A 166 -6.43 -7.86 -7.39
CA ALA A 166 -6.96 -7.47 -6.08
C ALA A 166 -6.48 -8.38 -4.94
N CYS A 167 -6.24 -9.66 -5.22
CA CYS A 167 -5.64 -10.63 -4.29
C CYS A 167 -4.12 -10.41 -4.07
N GLY A 168 -3.47 -9.61 -4.89
CA GLY A 168 -2.00 -9.40 -4.85
C GLY A 168 -1.19 -10.49 -5.56
N LYS A 169 -1.83 -11.45 -6.25
CA LYS A 169 -1.18 -12.48 -7.09
C LYS A 169 -0.75 -11.90 -8.44
N SER A 170 0.11 -10.89 -8.37
CA SER A 170 0.40 -9.95 -9.46
C SER A 170 1.00 -10.64 -10.70
N ALA A 171 1.94 -11.58 -10.53
CA ALA A 171 2.57 -12.27 -11.66
C ALA A 171 1.59 -13.13 -12.47
N TYR A 172 0.66 -13.80 -11.77
CA TYR A 172 -0.35 -14.62 -12.41
C TYR A 172 -1.39 -13.75 -13.12
N ALA A 173 -1.77 -12.62 -12.51
CA ALA A 173 -2.64 -11.64 -13.14
C ALA A 173 -2.09 -11.14 -14.50
N VAL A 174 -0.79 -10.82 -14.59
CA VAL A 174 -0.16 -10.42 -15.87
C VAL A 174 -0.27 -11.52 -16.93
N SER A 175 -0.14 -12.78 -16.53
CA SER A 175 -0.27 -13.93 -17.44
C SER A 175 -1.70 -14.04 -18.00
N LEU A 176 -2.71 -13.86 -17.15
CA LEU A 176 -4.11 -13.85 -17.55
C LEU A 176 -4.46 -12.64 -18.44
N LEU A 177 -3.92 -11.45 -18.12
CA LEU A 177 -4.12 -10.24 -18.92
C LEU A 177 -3.52 -10.39 -20.33
N ARG A 178 -2.38 -11.09 -20.49
CA ARG A 178 -1.84 -11.40 -21.81
C ARG A 178 -2.80 -12.23 -22.66
N GLU A 179 -3.50 -13.20 -22.06
CA GLU A 179 -4.54 -13.96 -22.77
C GLU A 179 -5.76 -13.09 -23.08
N CYS A 180 -6.18 -12.22 -22.17
CA CYS A 180 -7.26 -11.25 -22.42
C CYS A 180 -6.95 -10.33 -23.62
N MET A 181 -5.70 -9.90 -23.79
CA MET A 181 -5.27 -9.09 -24.94
C MET A 181 -5.37 -9.84 -26.27
N LYS A 182 -5.17 -11.17 -26.28
CA LYS A 182 -5.37 -11.98 -27.49
C LYS A 182 -6.84 -12.06 -27.88
N LEU A 183 -7.74 -12.12 -26.88
CA LEU A 183 -9.19 -12.17 -27.09
C LEU A 183 -9.77 -10.83 -27.54
N ARG A 184 -9.24 -9.71 -27.03
CA ARG A 184 -9.65 -8.34 -27.42
C ARG A 184 -8.44 -7.44 -27.66
N PRO A 185 -7.84 -7.47 -28.86
CA PRO A 185 -6.62 -6.69 -29.16
C PRO A 185 -6.86 -5.19 -29.29
N SER A 186 -8.09 -4.74 -29.55
CA SER A 186 -8.44 -3.33 -29.69
C SER A 186 -8.77 -2.62 -28.36
N ASP A 187 -8.78 -3.34 -27.24
CA ASP A 187 -9.12 -2.77 -25.94
C ASP A 187 -7.85 -2.22 -25.25
N PRO A 188 -7.70 -0.90 -25.06
CA PRO A 188 -6.53 -0.31 -24.42
C PRO A 188 -6.50 -0.53 -22.90
N THR A 189 -7.61 -0.92 -22.27
CA THR A 189 -7.70 -1.02 -20.80
C THR A 189 -6.92 -2.22 -20.26
N VAL A 190 -6.92 -3.32 -21.00
CA VAL A 190 -6.24 -4.57 -20.62
C VAL A 190 -4.70 -4.39 -20.57
N PRO A 191 -4.02 -3.89 -21.63
CA PRO A 191 -2.59 -3.59 -21.57
C PRO A 191 -2.26 -2.49 -20.56
N LEU A 192 -3.12 -1.48 -20.38
CA LEU A 192 -2.89 -0.46 -19.36
C LEU A 192 -2.94 -1.05 -17.93
N MET A 193 -3.87 -1.96 -17.66
CA MET A 193 -3.95 -2.67 -16.38
C MET A 193 -2.73 -3.58 -16.16
N ALA A 194 -2.24 -4.24 -17.22
CA ALA A 194 -1.01 -5.03 -17.13
C ALA A 194 0.22 -4.15 -16.86
N ALA A 195 0.34 -2.99 -17.53
CA ALA A 195 1.38 -2.01 -17.27
C ALA A 195 1.35 -1.53 -15.82
N LYS A 196 0.16 -1.22 -15.27
CA LYS A 196 -0.02 -0.83 -13.86
C LYS A 196 0.54 -1.87 -12.89
N VAL A 197 0.21 -3.14 -13.09
CA VAL A 197 0.70 -4.24 -12.23
C VAL A 197 2.20 -4.42 -12.36
N CYS A 198 2.76 -4.27 -13.57
CA CYS A 198 4.19 -4.36 -13.82
C CYS A 198 4.98 -3.19 -13.21
N ILE A 199 4.44 -1.96 -13.24
CA ILE A 199 5.04 -0.76 -12.64
C ILE A 199 5.03 -0.82 -11.11
N GLY A 200 3.94 -1.32 -10.52
CA GLY A 200 3.77 -1.39 -9.07
C GLY A 200 4.55 -2.53 -8.41
N SER A 201 3.83 -3.55 -7.95
CA SER A 201 4.35 -4.58 -7.06
C SER A 201 5.42 -5.50 -7.68
N LEU A 202 5.37 -5.73 -9.00
CA LEU A 202 6.28 -6.66 -9.67
C LEU A 202 7.61 -6.04 -10.08
N HIS A 203 7.63 -4.72 -10.31
CA HIS A 203 8.79 -4.00 -10.84
C HIS A 203 9.33 -4.59 -12.16
N TRP A 204 8.44 -5.10 -13.02
CA TRP A 204 8.78 -5.67 -14.35
C TRP A 204 8.78 -4.57 -15.42
N LEU A 205 9.73 -3.66 -15.33
CA LEU A 205 9.74 -2.42 -16.11
C LEU A 205 9.87 -2.64 -17.63
N GLU A 206 10.55 -3.69 -18.08
CA GLU A 206 10.63 -4.01 -19.51
C GLU A 206 9.28 -4.47 -20.09
N GLU A 207 8.48 -5.20 -19.29
CA GLU A 207 7.14 -5.62 -19.69
C GLU A 207 6.16 -4.45 -19.62
N ALA A 208 6.29 -3.58 -18.61
CA ALA A 208 5.50 -2.35 -18.51
C ALA A 208 5.70 -1.46 -19.75
N GLU A 209 6.94 -1.32 -20.24
CA GLU A 209 7.25 -0.57 -21.46
C GLU A 209 6.53 -1.18 -22.67
N ARG A 210 6.58 -2.50 -22.84
CA ARG A 210 5.88 -3.20 -23.94
C ARG A 210 4.37 -2.97 -23.90
N PHE A 211 3.75 -3.13 -22.72
CA PHE A 211 2.31 -2.92 -22.58
C PHE A 211 1.90 -1.46 -22.80
N ALA A 212 2.70 -0.50 -22.34
CA ALA A 212 2.45 0.92 -22.59
C ALA A 212 2.58 1.26 -24.09
N MET A 213 3.57 0.70 -24.77
CA MET A 213 3.70 0.83 -26.23
C MET A 213 2.51 0.24 -26.98
N MET A 214 1.99 -0.92 -26.57
CA MET A 214 0.77 -1.50 -27.17
C MET A 214 -0.42 -0.52 -27.13
N VAL A 215 -0.61 0.21 -26.02
CA VAL A 215 -1.66 1.23 -25.92
C VAL A 215 -1.40 2.40 -26.87
N ILE A 216 -0.14 2.83 -27.00
CA ILE A 216 0.24 3.95 -27.88
C ILE A 216 0.09 3.55 -29.36
N ASP A 217 0.37 2.31 -29.71
CA ASP A 217 0.29 1.77 -31.07
C ASP A 217 -1.16 1.70 -31.60
N LEU A 218 -2.16 1.66 -30.71
CA LEU A 218 -3.58 1.77 -31.07
C LEU A 218 -3.97 3.17 -31.59
N ARG A 219 -3.14 4.20 -31.34
CA ARG A 219 -3.32 5.59 -31.83
C ARG A 219 -4.73 6.14 -31.56
N GLU A 220 -5.50 6.44 -32.61
CA GLU A 220 -6.83 7.04 -32.50
C GLU A 220 -7.84 6.09 -31.83
N GLU A 221 -7.66 4.77 -31.94
CA GLU A 221 -8.56 3.78 -31.32
C GLU A 221 -8.47 3.81 -29.79
N ALA A 222 -7.35 4.29 -29.23
CA ALA A 222 -7.17 4.41 -27.79
C ALA A 222 -7.97 5.59 -27.18
N GLY A 223 -8.38 6.59 -27.97
CA GLY A 223 -9.11 7.76 -27.48
C GLY A 223 -8.43 8.42 -26.27
N GLU A 224 -9.17 8.58 -25.17
CA GLU A 224 -8.68 9.18 -23.92
C GLU A 224 -7.55 8.36 -23.26
N PHE A 225 -7.52 7.04 -23.48
CA PHE A 225 -6.49 6.15 -22.93
C PHE A 225 -5.11 6.34 -23.55
N LEU A 226 -5.01 7.03 -24.70
CA LEU A 226 -3.72 7.35 -25.30
C LEU A 226 -2.84 8.19 -24.35
N SER A 227 -3.46 9.16 -23.65
CA SER A 227 -2.80 9.96 -22.62
C SER A 227 -2.24 9.08 -21.49
N LYS A 228 -3.02 8.08 -21.04
CA LYS A 228 -2.62 7.12 -20.01
C LYS A 228 -1.55 6.14 -20.50
N GLY A 229 -1.53 5.80 -21.78
CA GLY A 229 -0.44 5.03 -22.41
C GLY A 229 0.90 5.76 -22.35
N TYR A 230 0.92 7.05 -22.73
CA TYR A 230 2.12 7.89 -22.60
C TYR A 230 2.52 8.11 -21.13
N LEU A 231 1.55 8.26 -20.23
CA LEU A 231 1.80 8.34 -18.79
C LEU A 231 2.47 7.07 -18.27
N ALA A 232 1.93 5.89 -18.60
CA ALA A 232 2.49 4.58 -18.24
C ALA A 232 3.95 4.43 -18.72
N LEU A 233 4.20 4.81 -19.97
CA LEU A 233 5.54 4.77 -20.55
C LEU A 233 6.52 5.72 -19.85
N GLY A 234 6.06 6.94 -19.53
CA GLY A 234 6.84 7.94 -18.81
C GLY A 234 7.21 7.51 -17.38
N LEU A 235 6.27 6.93 -16.65
CA LEU A 235 6.53 6.35 -15.33
C LEU A 235 7.53 5.19 -15.41
N THR A 236 7.38 4.32 -16.40
CA THR A 236 8.31 3.21 -16.66
C THR A 236 9.73 3.72 -16.89
N TYR A 237 9.93 4.70 -17.78
CA TYR A 237 11.24 5.30 -18.01
C TYR A 237 11.80 6.01 -16.78
N SER A 238 10.95 6.66 -15.98
CA SER A 238 11.37 7.29 -14.71
C SER A 238 11.92 6.26 -13.73
N LEU A 239 11.23 5.11 -13.58
CA LEU A 239 11.66 4.01 -12.72
C LEU A 239 12.93 3.35 -13.25
N GLN A 240 13.00 3.07 -14.56
CA GLN A 240 14.21 2.53 -15.19
C GLN A 240 15.41 3.47 -15.01
N ALA A 241 15.19 4.78 -15.00
CA ALA A 241 16.25 5.76 -14.72
C ALA A 241 16.76 5.67 -13.28
N THR A 242 15.90 5.29 -12.32
CA THR A 242 16.31 5.08 -10.92
C THR A 242 17.14 3.80 -10.77
N ASP A 243 16.81 2.75 -11.51
CA ASP A 243 17.51 1.46 -11.47
C ASP A 243 18.82 1.45 -12.28
N ALA A 244 18.95 2.36 -13.25
CA ALA A 244 20.13 2.43 -14.10
C ALA A 244 21.38 2.76 -13.26
N THR A 245 22.46 2.00 -13.47
CA THR A 245 23.72 2.20 -12.73
C THR A 245 24.66 3.22 -13.38
N LEU A 246 24.55 3.42 -14.69
CA LEU A 246 25.40 4.33 -15.46
C LEU A 246 24.71 5.69 -15.60
N LYS A 247 25.40 6.76 -15.20
CA LYS A 247 24.90 8.14 -15.32
C LYS A 247 24.42 8.49 -16.73
N SER A 248 25.15 8.10 -17.78
CA SER A 248 24.75 8.36 -19.17
C SER A 248 23.39 7.74 -19.52
N LYS A 249 23.12 6.52 -19.04
CA LYS A 249 21.85 5.82 -19.22
C LYS A 249 20.75 6.43 -18.35
N GLN A 250 21.07 6.85 -17.11
CA GLN A 250 20.13 7.58 -16.25
C GLN A 250 19.66 8.88 -16.94
N ASP A 251 20.60 9.70 -17.45
CA ASP A 251 20.31 10.96 -18.13
C ASP A 251 19.49 10.73 -19.42
N GLU A 252 19.75 9.64 -20.13
CA GLU A 252 18.95 9.25 -21.30
C GLU A 252 17.51 8.90 -20.93
N LEU A 253 17.33 8.06 -19.91
CA LEU A 253 16.02 7.61 -19.48
C LEU A 253 15.20 8.75 -18.85
N HIS A 254 15.82 9.63 -18.07
CA HIS A 254 15.16 10.83 -17.55
C HIS A 254 14.66 11.76 -18.67
N ARG A 255 15.44 11.89 -19.75
CA ARG A 255 15.02 12.67 -20.93
C ARG A 255 13.85 12.01 -21.65
N LYS A 256 13.89 10.69 -21.85
CA LYS A 256 12.77 9.94 -22.45
C LYS A 256 11.51 10.06 -21.59
N ALA A 257 11.62 9.87 -20.28
CA ALA A 257 10.52 10.01 -19.32
C ALA A 257 9.89 11.40 -19.41
N LEU A 258 10.70 12.47 -19.40
CA LEU A 258 10.18 13.82 -19.48
C LEU A 258 9.47 14.09 -20.81
N GLN A 259 10.03 13.64 -21.93
CA GLN A 259 9.41 13.80 -23.25
C GLN A 259 8.07 13.07 -23.36
N THR A 260 7.98 11.84 -22.87
CA THR A 260 6.73 11.06 -22.91
C THR A 260 5.67 11.60 -21.96
N LEU A 261 6.06 12.05 -20.76
CA LEU A 261 5.13 12.69 -19.82
C LEU A 261 4.61 14.04 -20.33
N GLN A 262 5.47 14.86 -20.94
CA GLN A 262 5.04 16.09 -21.62
C GLN A 262 4.08 15.79 -22.77
N ARG A 263 4.27 14.67 -23.49
CA ARG A 263 3.32 14.23 -24.52
C ARG A 263 1.97 13.84 -23.92
N ALA A 264 1.96 13.14 -22.77
CA ALA A 264 0.73 12.86 -22.04
C ALA A 264 0.00 14.15 -21.63
N GLN A 265 0.75 15.15 -21.14
CA GLN A 265 0.20 16.45 -20.74
C GLN A 265 -0.41 17.23 -21.91
N GLN A 266 0.19 17.14 -23.11
CA GLN A 266 -0.38 17.76 -24.32
C GLN A 266 -1.73 17.15 -24.71
N LEU A 267 -1.90 15.84 -24.50
CA LEU A 267 -3.12 15.12 -24.81
C LEU A 267 -4.21 15.32 -23.74
N ALA A 268 -3.81 15.45 -22.47
CA ALA A 268 -4.70 15.64 -21.33
C ALA A 268 -4.17 16.75 -20.40
N PRO A 269 -4.33 18.04 -20.77
CA PRO A 269 -3.76 19.15 -20.00
C PRO A 269 -4.43 19.38 -18.64
N GLY A 270 -5.63 18.85 -18.43
CA GLY A 270 -6.37 18.97 -17.17
C GLY A 270 -6.30 17.73 -16.27
N ASP A 271 -5.54 16.69 -16.64
CA ASP A 271 -5.44 15.48 -15.83
C ASP A 271 -4.45 15.71 -14.66
N PRO A 272 -4.92 15.73 -13.40
CA PRO A 272 -4.07 16.02 -12.25
C PRO A 272 -2.96 14.98 -12.07
N GLN A 273 -3.21 13.72 -12.41
CA GLN A 273 -2.22 12.65 -12.30
C GLN A 273 -1.06 12.87 -13.28
N VAL A 274 -1.37 13.30 -14.50
CA VAL A 274 -0.35 13.61 -15.50
C VAL A 274 0.50 14.80 -15.06
N ILE A 275 -0.13 15.88 -14.58
CA ILE A 275 0.61 17.07 -14.13
C ILE A 275 1.49 16.77 -12.91
N LEU A 276 0.99 15.98 -11.96
CA LEU A 276 1.76 15.51 -10.80
C LEU A 276 3.04 14.82 -11.26
N TYR A 277 2.94 13.87 -12.19
CA TYR A 277 4.10 13.08 -12.61
C TYR A 277 5.06 13.83 -13.55
N VAL A 278 4.57 14.76 -14.38
CA VAL A 278 5.44 15.69 -15.11
C VAL A 278 6.23 16.55 -14.11
N SER A 279 5.56 17.11 -13.11
CA SER A 279 6.18 17.94 -12.06
C SER A 279 7.18 17.14 -11.24
N LEU A 280 6.85 15.89 -10.90
CA LEU A 280 7.76 14.97 -10.19
C LEU A 280 9.01 14.67 -11.04
N GLN A 281 8.84 14.42 -12.34
CA GLN A 281 9.97 14.16 -13.23
C GLN A 281 10.87 15.38 -13.41
N LEU A 282 10.30 16.58 -13.48
CA LEU A 282 11.05 17.85 -13.45
C LEU A 282 11.83 18.01 -12.13
N ALA A 283 11.21 17.66 -11.00
CA ALA A 283 11.85 17.69 -9.69
C ALA A 283 13.05 16.72 -9.60
N LEU A 284 12.90 15.49 -10.14
CA LEU A 284 13.98 14.50 -10.21
C LEU A 284 15.17 14.99 -11.04
N VAL A 285 14.92 15.71 -12.13
CA VAL A 285 15.95 16.33 -13.00
C VAL A 285 16.44 17.68 -12.44
N ARG A 286 16.03 18.06 -11.22
CA ARG A 286 16.42 19.30 -10.52
C ARG A 286 15.97 20.61 -11.19
N GLN A 287 14.92 20.56 -12.02
CA GLN A 287 14.26 21.75 -12.57
C GLN A 287 13.15 22.24 -11.62
N ILE A 288 13.56 22.75 -10.46
CA ILE A 288 12.66 23.03 -9.32
C ILE A 288 11.64 24.13 -9.64
N SER A 289 12.04 25.22 -10.30
CA SER A 289 11.14 26.35 -10.62
C SER A 289 10.00 25.93 -11.54
N SER A 290 10.33 25.27 -12.65
CA SER A 290 9.33 24.79 -13.61
C SER A 290 8.38 23.76 -13.01
N ALA A 291 8.87 22.90 -12.10
CA ALA A 291 8.03 21.94 -11.39
C ALA A 291 7.00 22.65 -10.48
N ILE A 292 7.40 23.71 -9.77
CA ILE A 292 6.49 24.48 -8.89
C ILE A 292 5.41 25.19 -9.72
N GLU A 293 5.79 25.85 -10.81
CA GLU A 293 4.85 26.58 -11.66
C GLU A 293 3.74 25.67 -12.21
N GLN A 294 4.11 24.50 -12.73
CA GLN A 294 3.15 23.53 -13.26
C GLN A 294 2.23 22.97 -12.16
N LEU A 295 2.81 22.60 -11.01
CA LEU A 295 2.07 22.00 -9.92
C LEU A 295 1.10 23.00 -9.26
N GLN A 296 1.50 24.28 -9.13
CA GLN A 296 0.62 25.32 -8.62
C GLN A 296 -0.56 25.59 -9.54
N GLU A 297 -0.36 25.55 -10.86
CA GLU A 297 -1.47 25.67 -11.81
C GLU A 297 -2.44 24.49 -11.70
N ALA A 298 -1.90 23.27 -11.50
CA ALA A 298 -2.70 22.07 -11.25
C ALA A 298 -3.55 22.18 -9.98
N LEU A 299 -2.94 22.63 -8.88
CA LEU A 299 -3.59 22.73 -7.57
C LEU A 299 -4.69 23.81 -7.52
N LYS A 300 -4.67 24.79 -8.44
CA LYS A 300 -5.80 25.73 -8.59
C LYS A 300 -7.08 25.02 -9.04
N VAL A 301 -6.93 23.97 -9.86
CA VAL A 301 -8.03 23.18 -10.43
C VAL A 301 -8.38 22.00 -9.51
N CYS A 302 -7.37 21.30 -8.98
CA CYS A 302 -7.53 20.13 -8.11
C CYS A 302 -6.92 20.43 -6.73
N ARG A 303 -7.75 20.81 -5.76
CA ARG A 303 -7.28 21.28 -4.44
C ARG A 303 -6.83 20.15 -3.50
N ASP A 304 -7.35 18.94 -3.71
CA ASP A 304 -7.33 17.88 -2.69
C ASP A 304 -6.59 16.62 -3.18
N ASP A 305 -5.33 16.76 -3.61
CA ASP A 305 -4.45 15.61 -3.86
C ASP A 305 -3.27 15.62 -2.88
N ALA A 306 -3.23 14.59 -2.02
CA ALA A 306 -2.19 14.40 -1.02
C ALA A 306 -0.78 14.37 -1.64
N ASN A 307 -0.61 13.69 -2.79
CA ASN A 307 0.70 13.56 -3.42
C ASN A 307 1.16 14.87 -4.07
N ALA A 308 0.24 15.64 -4.65
CA ALA A 308 0.54 16.97 -5.19
C ALA A 308 0.93 17.96 -4.09
N LEU A 309 0.20 17.99 -2.98
CA LEU A 309 0.57 18.82 -1.82
C LEU A 309 1.91 18.39 -1.22
N HIS A 310 2.15 17.08 -1.13
CA HIS A 310 3.43 16.53 -0.68
C HIS A 310 4.58 16.98 -1.58
N LEU A 311 4.44 16.83 -2.90
CA LEU A 311 5.46 17.26 -3.87
C LEU A 311 5.72 18.76 -3.76
N LEU A 312 4.68 19.58 -3.63
CA LEU A 312 4.82 21.03 -3.48
C LEU A 312 5.64 21.39 -2.24
N ALA A 313 5.36 20.75 -1.10
CA ALA A 313 6.15 20.94 0.11
C ALA A 313 7.62 20.53 -0.08
N LEU A 314 7.88 19.40 -0.75
CA LEU A 314 9.25 18.97 -1.05
C LEU A 314 9.96 19.98 -1.97
N LEU A 315 9.27 20.54 -2.97
CA LEU A 315 9.82 21.56 -3.86
C LEU A 315 10.14 22.87 -3.13
N PHE A 316 9.27 23.34 -2.23
CA PHE A 316 9.57 24.49 -1.37
C PHE A 316 10.73 24.22 -0.43
N SER A 317 10.82 23.00 0.12
CA SER A 317 11.96 22.59 0.93
C SER A 317 13.27 22.58 0.13
N ALA A 318 13.22 22.21 -1.16
CA ALA A 318 14.38 22.24 -2.04
C ALA A 318 14.89 23.68 -2.24
N GLN A 319 13.98 24.65 -2.37
CA GLN A 319 14.29 26.08 -2.39
C GLN A 319 14.63 26.67 -1.01
N LYS A 320 14.70 25.87 0.05
CA LYS A 320 14.96 26.30 1.43
C LYS A 320 13.86 27.18 2.03
N HIS A 321 12.68 27.22 1.41
CA HIS A 321 11.47 27.84 1.94
C HIS A 321 10.77 26.91 2.95
N TYR A 322 11.48 26.52 4.01
CA TYR A 322 11.01 25.49 4.94
C TYR A 322 9.70 25.86 5.64
N GLN A 323 9.49 27.15 5.97
CA GLN A 323 8.25 27.58 6.62
C GLN A 323 7.02 27.33 5.73
N HIS A 324 7.09 27.77 4.47
CA HIS A 324 6.03 27.53 3.49
C HIS A 324 5.80 26.03 3.26
N ALA A 325 6.88 25.24 3.20
CA ALA A 325 6.78 23.78 3.09
C ALA A 325 6.04 23.16 4.30
N LEU A 326 6.35 23.62 5.51
CA LEU A 326 5.70 23.14 6.74
C LEU A 326 4.22 23.54 6.79
N ASP A 327 3.88 24.74 6.33
CA ASP A 327 2.50 25.21 6.26
C ASP A 327 1.68 24.35 5.28
N VAL A 328 2.22 24.04 4.10
CA VAL A 328 1.60 23.12 3.13
C VAL A 328 1.42 21.72 3.71
N ILE A 329 2.43 21.18 4.40
CA ILE A 329 2.33 19.85 5.03
C ILE A 329 1.27 19.85 6.15
N ASN A 330 1.19 20.90 6.95
CA ASN A 330 0.17 20.98 8.00
C ASN A 330 -1.24 21.02 7.39
N MET A 331 -1.46 21.77 6.29
CA MET A 331 -2.73 21.75 5.55
C MET A 331 -3.02 20.36 4.96
N ALA A 332 -2.01 19.68 4.42
CA ALA A 332 -2.21 18.34 3.88
C ALA A 332 -2.54 17.32 4.97
N ILE A 333 -1.94 17.43 6.16
CA ILE A 333 -2.22 16.54 7.29
C ILE A 333 -3.62 16.80 7.90
N THR A 334 -4.15 18.02 7.83
CA THR A 334 -5.53 18.27 8.28
C THR A 334 -6.55 17.55 7.41
N GLU A 335 -6.32 17.47 6.10
CA GLU A 335 -7.18 16.72 5.16
C GLU A 335 -6.89 15.21 5.19
N TYR A 336 -5.63 14.81 5.38
CA TYR A 336 -5.17 13.42 5.38
C TYR A 336 -4.44 13.04 6.69
N PRO A 337 -5.16 12.93 7.82
CA PRO A 337 -4.55 12.71 9.13
C PRO A 337 -3.91 11.33 9.29
N GLU A 338 -4.22 10.36 8.44
CA GLU A 338 -3.70 8.99 8.50
C GLU A 338 -2.45 8.77 7.62
N ASN A 339 -2.02 9.79 6.87
CA ASN A 339 -0.95 9.64 5.90
C ASN A 339 0.44 9.81 6.55
N PHE A 340 1.11 8.69 6.81
CA PHE A 340 2.46 8.67 7.39
C PHE A 340 3.53 9.33 6.51
N SER A 341 3.41 9.35 5.17
CA SER A 341 4.43 9.95 4.30
C SER A 341 4.52 11.47 4.49
N LEU A 342 3.36 12.13 4.68
CA LEU A 342 3.26 13.53 5.04
C LEU A 342 3.85 13.79 6.43
N MET A 343 3.53 12.92 7.41
CA MET A 343 4.06 13.04 8.76
C MET A 343 5.58 12.87 8.83
N PHE A 344 6.17 11.93 8.08
CA PHE A 344 7.63 11.82 7.97
C PHE A 344 8.27 13.10 7.42
N SER A 345 7.62 13.72 6.44
CA SER A 345 8.08 14.99 5.88
C SER A 345 7.94 16.14 6.88
N LYS A 346 6.86 16.15 7.67
CA LYS A 346 6.68 17.06 8.80
C LYS A 346 7.81 16.92 9.81
N VAL A 347 8.13 15.70 10.25
CA VAL A 347 9.23 15.41 11.19
C VAL A 347 10.54 16.04 10.68
N LYS A 348 10.87 15.84 9.40
CA LYS A 348 12.10 16.42 8.81
C LYS A 348 12.07 17.94 8.70
N LEU A 349 10.93 18.54 8.39
CA LEU A 349 10.78 20.00 8.34
C LEU A 349 10.88 20.62 9.74
N GLU A 350 10.24 20.02 10.75
CA GLU A 350 10.31 20.46 12.14
C GLU A 350 11.70 20.30 12.72
N GLN A 351 12.39 19.20 12.39
CA GLN A 351 13.79 18.99 12.76
C GLN A 351 14.69 20.15 12.29
N VAL A 352 14.49 20.63 11.06
CA VAL A 352 15.26 21.74 10.47
C VAL A 352 14.86 23.11 11.03
N LEU A 353 13.57 23.36 11.24
CA LEU A 353 13.05 24.68 11.64
C LEU A 353 13.00 24.94 13.15
N LYS A 354 12.52 23.94 13.89
CA LYS A 354 12.19 24.05 15.32
C LYS A 354 13.17 23.28 16.20
N GLY A 355 13.83 22.26 15.63
CA GLY A 355 14.77 21.38 16.32
C GLY A 355 14.18 20.02 16.67
N PRO A 356 15.00 19.12 17.26
CA PRO A 356 14.64 17.71 17.41
C PRO A 356 13.52 17.46 18.43
N GLU A 357 13.29 18.37 19.37
CA GLU A 357 12.26 18.23 20.40
C GLU A 357 10.84 18.24 19.83
N GLU A 358 10.54 19.18 18.92
CA GLU A 358 9.23 19.22 18.26
C GLU A 358 9.04 18.00 17.35
N ALA A 359 10.07 17.64 16.60
CA ALA A 359 10.04 16.49 15.70
C ALA A 359 9.71 15.18 16.47
N LEU A 360 10.22 15.01 17.69
CA LEU A 360 9.87 13.88 18.56
C LEU A 360 8.41 13.89 19.02
N VAL A 361 7.79 15.06 19.18
CA VAL A 361 6.34 15.16 19.47
C VAL A 361 5.54 14.62 18.28
N THR A 362 5.92 14.94 17.04
CA THR A 362 5.29 14.39 15.84
C THR A 362 5.52 12.87 15.74
N CYS A 363 6.72 12.35 16.02
CA CYS A 363 6.96 10.90 16.08
C CYS A 363 6.02 10.20 17.09
N ARG A 364 5.76 10.80 18.25
CA ARG A 364 4.79 10.29 19.23
C ARG A 364 3.37 10.23 18.67
N GLN A 365 2.95 11.26 17.95
CA GLN A 365 1.63 11.30 17.31
C GLN A 365 1.51 10.16 16.28
N MET A 366 2.57 9.92 15.50
CA MET A 366 2.63 8.81 14.56
C MET A 366 2.52 7.44 15.25
N LEU A 367 3.19 7.24 16.39
CA LEU A 367 3.08 5.99 17.15
C LEU A 367 1.64 5.75 17.66
N ARG A 368 0.97 6.79 18.15
CA ARG A 368 -0.44 6.70 18.59
C ARG A 368 -1.37 6.38 17.43
N LEU A 369 -1.18 7.05 16.29
CA LEU A 369 -1.94 6.79 15.07
C LEU A 369 -1.74 5.34 14.61
N TRP A 370 -0.50 4.85 14.64
CA TRP A 370 -0.19 3.47 14.29
C TRP A 370 -0.91 2.48 15.23
N GLN A 371 -0.90 2.71 16.54
CA GLN A 371 -1.64 1.89 17.50
C GLN A 371 -3.13 1.84 17.17
N THR A 372 -3.75 2.99 16.89
CA THR A 372 -5.19 3.05 16.58
C THR A 372 -5.54 2.27 15.31
N LEU A 373 -4.74 2.39 14.26
CA LEU A 373 -4.93 1.66 13.01
C LEU A 373 -4.71 0.15 13.19
N TYR A 374 -3.72 -0.23 14.00
CA TYR A 374 -3.45 -1.62 14.32
C TYR A 374 -4.58 -2.28 15.12
N SER A 375 -5.08 -1.60 16.16
CA SER A 375 -6.22 -2.10 16.96
C SER A 375 -7.46 -2.30 16.11
N PHE A 376 -7.75 -1.39 15.17
CA PHE A 376 -8.86 -1.54 14.23
C PHE A 376 -8.66 -2.76 13.30
N SER A 377 -7.43 -2.95 12.80
CA SER A 377 -7.10 -4.11 11.98
C SER A 377 -7.27 -5.45 12.71
N GLN A 378 -7.08 -5.50 14.03
CA GLN A 378 -7.30 -6.73 14.81
C GLN A 378 -8.79 -7.00 15.08
N LEU A 379 -9.58 -5.96 15.38
CA LEU A 379 -11.02 -6.08 15.60
C LEU A 379 -11.76 -6.57 14.34
N GLY A 380 -11.37 -6.10 13.15
CA GLY A 380 -11.89 -6.63 11.89
C GLY A 380 -11.54 -8.10 11.61
N GLY A 381 -10.55 -8.67 12.31
CA GLY A 381 -10.17 -10.08 12.23
C GLY A 381 -10.85 -10.99 13.26
N LEU A 382 -11.46 -10.43 14.31
CA LEU A 382 -11.96 -11.15 15.48
C LEU A 382 -13.48 -11.33 15.55
N GLU A 383 -14.25 -11.04 14.48
CA GLU A 383 -15.67 -11.43 14.40
C GLU A 383 -15.87 -12.94 14.12
N LYS A 384 -14.82 -13.75 14.20
CA LYS A 384 -14.88 -15.21 14.26
C LYS A 384 -14.80 -15.70 15.69
N ASP A 385 -15.94 -15.70 16.38
CA ASP A 385 -16.42 -16.87 17.12
C ASP A 385 -17.79 -16.56 17.72
N GLY A 386 -18.83 -17.01 17.02
CA GLY A 386 -20.20 -16.92 17.48
C GLY A 386 -20.49 -17.97 18.54
N SER A 387 -20.55 -17.55 19.80
CA SER A 387 -21.39 -18.17 20.83
C SER A 387 -21.89 -17.10 21.79
N LEU A 388 -23.14 -16.66 21.59
CA LEU A 388 -23.85 -15.84 22.57
C LEU A 388 -24.59 -16.77 23.53
N GLY A 389 -24.10 -16.82 24.76
CA GLY A 389 -24.75 -17.50 25.88
C GLY A 389 -24.10 -17.12 27.20
N GLU A 390 -24.73 -16.16 27.88
CA GLU A 390 -24.55 -15.75 29.27
C GLU A 390 -23.33 -14.88 29.61
N GLY A 391 -23.60 -13.85 30.43
CA GLY A 391 -22.68 -12.80 30.81
C GLY A 391 -21.35 -13.32 31.34
N VAL A 392 -20.33 -13.25 30.49
CA VAL A 392 -18.95 -13.34 30.91
C VAL A 392 -18.53 -11.91 31.25
N THR A 393 -18.52 -11.64 32.55
CA THR A 393 -17.73 -10.58 33.17
C THR A 393 -16.43 -10.42 32.41
N LEU A 394 -16.06 -9.18 32.06
CA LEU A 394 -14.73 -8.82 31.57
C LEU A 394 -13.68 -9.56 32.41
N LYS A 395 -13.22 -10.72 31.93
CA LYS A 395 -11.96 -11.31 32.37
C LYS A 395 -10.91 -10.45 31.68
N LYS A 396 -10.64 -9.34 32.36
CA LYS A 396 -9.40 -8.57 32.41
C LYS A 396 -8.25 -9.46 31.94
N GLN A 397 -7.97 -9.45 30.64
CA GLN A 397 -6.65 -9.86 30.16
C GLN A 397 -5.71 -8.80 30.71
N SER A 398 -4.84 -9.26 31.61
CA SER A 398 -3.77 -8.54 32.31
C SER A 398 -3.57 -7.12 31.82
N GLY A 399 -4.19 -6.17 32.52
CA GLY A 399 -4.17 -4.77 32.15
C GLY A 399 -2.75 -4.21 32.08
N MET A 400 -2.51 -3.39 31.06
CA MET A 400 -1.64 -2.23 31.21
C MET A 400 -2.10 -1.49 32.45
N HIS A 401 -1.36 -1.64 33.54
CA HIS A 401 -1.68 -1.02 34.81
C HIS A 401 -1.20 0.44 34.74
N LEU A 402 -2.08 1.34 34.28
CA LEU A 402 -1.91 2.78 34.47
C LEU A 402 -1.98 3.06 35.98
N THR A 403 -0.82 3.17 36.61
CA THR A 403 -0.67 3.82 37.92
C THR A 403 0.07 5.11 37.71
N LEU A 404 -0.69 6.21 37.68
CA LEU A 404 -0.17 7.54 37.98
C LEU A 404 0.15 7.59 39.48
N PRO A 405 1.39 7.89 39.91
CA PRO A 405 1.62 8.40 41.24
C PRO A 405 1.35 9.92 41.23
N ASP A 406 0.32 10.33 41.96
CA ASP A 406 0.23 11.68 42.49
C ASP A 406 1.51 12.00 43.27
N ALA A 407 2.16 13.11 42.97
CA ALA A 407 3.18 13.68 43.83
C ALA A 407 3.08 15.20 43.81
N HIS A 408 2.42 15.72 44.85
CA HIS A 408 2.72 17.04 45.37
C HIS A 408 4.14 17.05 45.97
N ASP A 409 4.78 18.22 45.80
CA ASP A 409 5.86 18.84 46.57
C ASP A 409 7.32 18.36 46.46
N ALA A 410 8.08 19.26 45.82
CA ALA A 410 9.22 20.02 46.36
C ALA A 410 10.60 19.34 46.53
N ASP A 411 11.57 20.02 45.89
CA ASP A 411 13.00 20.13 46.20
C ASP A 411 13.90 18.91 46.11
N SER A 412 14.61 18.81 44.99
CA SER A 412 16.08 18.72 45.01
C SER A 412 16.66 19.06 43.64
N GLY A 413 17.41 20.16 43.59
CA GLY A 413 18.01 20.68 42.36
C GLY A 413 19.26 19.93 41.90
N SER A 414 19.56 20.17 40.62
CA SER A 414 20.88 20.06 39.98
C SER A 414 21.25 18.70 39.35
N ARG A 415 20.80 18.48 38.11
CA ARG A 415 21.61 18.52 36.87
C ARG A 415 20.84 17.90 35.69
N ARG A 416 20.48 18.77 34.73
CA ARG A 416 19.87 18.52 33.41
C ARG A 416 18.50 17.85 33.44
N ALA A 417 17.47 18.67 33.25
CA ALA A 417 16.21 18.24 32.68
C ALA A 417 16.49 17.49 31.38
N SER A 418 16.38 16.16 31.39
CA SER A 418 15.97 15.44 30.20
C SER A 418 14.69 16.13 29.72
N SER A 419 14.64 16.51 28.44
CA SER A 419 13.49 17.22 27.89
C SER A 419 12.21 16.50 28.29
N ILE A 420 11.22 17.24 28.81
CA ILE A 420 9.91 16.72 29.18
C ILE A 420 9.29 15.95 27.99
N ALA A 421 9.62 16.33 26.75
CA ALA A 421 9.20 15.60 25.54
C ALA A 421 9.90 14.24 25.40
N ALA A 422 11.20 14.14 25.68
CA ALA A 422 11.96 12.89 25.70
C ALA A 422 11.48 11.93 26.79
N SER A 423 11.30 12.42 28.03
CA SER A 423 10.83 11.60 29.17
C SER A 423 9.39 11.14 28.99
N ARG A 424 8.49 12.00 28.48
CA ARG A 424 7.13 11.54 28.15
C ARG A 424 7.13 10.55 27.01
N LEU A 425 8.07 10.65 26.05
CA LEU A 425 8.11 9.76 24.89
C LEU A 425 8.59 8.39 25.34
N GLU A 426 9.61 8.34 26.20
CA GLU A 426 10.03 7.13 26.92
C GLU A 426 8.85 6.43 27.61
N GLU A 427 7.99 7.17 28.32
CA GLU A 427 6.80 6.61 28.98
C GLU A 427 5.83 5.98 27.97
N ALA A 428 5.48 6.72 26.92
CA ALA A 428 4.61 6.21 25.84
C ALA A 428 5.24 5.04 25.04
N MET A 429 6.57 4.99 24.98
CA MET A 429 7.35 3.97 24.25
C MET A 429 7.56 2.70 25.08
N SER A 430 7.63 2.82 26.41
CA SER A 430 7.72 1.67 27.33
C SER A 430 6.40 0.89 27.37
N GLU A 431 5.27 1.59 27.27
CA GLU A 431 3.93 1.01 27.14
C GLU A 431 3.69 0.30 25.79
N LEU A 432 4.55 0.56 24.81
CA LEU A 432 4.42 0.14 23.41
C LEU A 432 5.17 -1.16 23.07
N THR A 433 5.79 -1.80 24.05
CA THR A 433 6.58 -3.02 23.83
C THR A 433 5.68 -4.17 23.37
N VAL A 434 5.58 -4.36 22.06
CA VAL A 434 4.75 -5.40 21.45
C VAL A 434 5.46 -6.76 21.62
N PRO A 435 4.80 -7.78 22.22
CA PRO A 435 5.39 -9.11 22.33
C PRO A 435 5.70 -9.68 20.94
N SER A 436 6.87 -10.32 20.80
CA SER A 436 7.37 -10.84 19.52
C SER A 436 6.46 -11.87 18.83
N SER A 437 5.50 -12.45 19.56
CA SER A 437 4.50 -13.38 19.05
C SER A 437 3.40 -12.70 18.19
N VAL A 438 3.12 -11.42 18.42
CA VAL A 438 2.06 -10.65 17.75
C VAL A 438 2.52 -10.13 16.37
N LEU A 439 3.83 -10.03 16.15
CA LEU A 439 4.45 -9.55 14.90
C LEU A 439 4.13 -10.39 13.67
N LYS A 440 3.65 -11.63 13.85
CA LYS A 440 3.42 -12.59 12.76
C LYS A 440 2.08 -12.41 12.04
N GLN A 441 1.19 -11.53 12.51
CA GLN A 441 -0.19 -11.43 12.02
C GLN A 441 -0.63 -9.97 11.81
N GLY A 442 -0.02 -9.29 10.84
CA GLY A 442 -0.50 -7.99 10.36
C GLY A 442 0.07 -7.61 8.99
N PRO A 443 -0.52 -6.62 8.29
CA PRO A 443 -0.01 -6.12 7.02
C PRO A 443 1.46 -5.67 7.15
N VAL A 444 2.34 -6.19 6.29
CA VAL A 444 3.78 -5.89 6.32
C VAL A 444 4.04 -4.38 6.29
N GLN A 445 3.23 -3.63 5.53
CA GLN A 445 3.31 -2.17 5.40
C GLN A 445 3.18 -1.43 6.75
N LEU A 446 2.27 -1.88 7.63
CA LEU A 446 2.11 -1.26 8.95
C LEU A 446 3.36 -1.47 9.80
N TRP A 447 3.95 -2.67 9.77
CA TRP A 447 5.17 -2.98 10.51
C TRP A 447 6.37 -2.21 9.96
N THR A 448 6.50 -2.08 8.64
CA THR A 448 7.57 -1.26 8.03
C THR A 448 7.42 0.22 8.39
N THR A 449 6.19 0.74 8.49
CA THR A 449 5.97 2.11 8.97
C THR A 449 6.38 2.28 10.43
N LEU A 450 6.04 1.30 11.29
CA LEU A 450 6.46 1.33 12.70
C LEU A 450 7.99 1.32 12.83
N GLU A 451 8.67 0.45 12.09
CA GLU A 451 10.14 0.43 12.01
C GLU A 451 10.67 1.82 11.63
N GLN A 452 10.14 2.43 10.58
CA GLN A 452 10.57 3.76 10.14
C GLN A 452 10.34 4.84 11.20
N ILE A 453 9.22 4.81 11.94
CA ILE A 453 8.95 5.75 13.05
C ILE A 453 10.02 5.61 14.14
N TRP A 454 10.33 4.39 14.56
CA TRP A 454 11.37 4.12 15.56
C TRP A 454 12.74 4.61 15.11
N LEU A 455 13.11 4.37 13.84
CA LEU A 455 14.38 4.82 13.30
C LEU A 455 14.45 6.35 13.17
N GLN A 456 13.34 7.04 12.84
CA GLN A 456 13.29 8.50 12.87
C GLN A 456 13.47 9.05 14.30
N ALA A 457 12.78 8.48 15.29
CA ALA A 457 12.97 8.87 16.69
C ALA A 457 14.42 8.64 17.16
N ALA A 458 15.03 7.51 16.78
CA ALA A 458 16.43 7.22 17.09
C ALA A 458 17.39 8.26 16.50
N GLU A 459 17.16 8.70 15.26
CA GLU A 459 17.95 9.75 14.61
C GLU A 459 17.91 11.06 15.40
N LEU A 460 16.71 11.48 15.81
CA LEU A 460 16.51 12.70 16.60
C LEU A 460 17.17 12.61 17.99
N PHE A 461 17.09 11.45 18.67
CA PHE A 461 17.76 11.23 19.95
C PHE A 461 19.28 11.24 19.83
N MET A 462 19.85 10.71 18.74
CA MET A 462 21.29 10.77 18.50
C MET A 462 21.79 12.21 18.34
N GLU A 463 21.01 13.07 17.69
CA GLU A 463 21.33 14.50 17.56
C GLU A 463 21.33 15.22 18.92
N GLN A 464 20.40 14.86 19.81
CA GLN A 464 20.38 15.34 21.19
C GLN A 464 21.46 14.73 22.10
N ARG A 465 22.29 13.80 21.59
CA ARG A 465 23.28 13.01 22.36
C ARG A 465 22.66 12.09 23.43
N HIS A 466 21.36 11.81 23.33
CA HIS A 466 20.62 10.87 24.16
C HIS A 466 20.82 9.43 23.62
N LEU A 467 22.04 8.90 23.81
CA LEU A 467 22.47 7.63 23.19
C LEU A 467 21.79 6.38 23.77
N LYS A 468 21.21 6.47 24.98
CA LYS A 468 20.51 5.33 25.59
C LYS A 468 19.15 5.14 24.96
N GLU A 469 18.42 6.25 24.81
CA GLU A 469 17.10 6.38 24.21
C GLU A 469 17.17 6.04 22.72
N ALA A 470 18.17 6.56 22.01
CA ALA A 470 18.44 6.15 20.62
C ALA A 470 18.69 4.63 20.50
N GLY A 471 19.43 4.04 21.45
CA GLY A 471 19.68 2.60 21.51
C GLY A 471 18.40 1.79 21.72
N PHE A 472 17.49 2.27 22.58
CA PHE A 472 16.19 1.65 22.81
C PHE A 472 15.34 1.66 21.53
N CYS A 473 15.19 2.81 20.88
CA CYS A 473 14.41 2.91 19.63
C CYS A 473 14.94 1.99 18.53
N ILE A 474 16.27 1.90 18.39
CA ILE A 474 16.91 0.99 17.42
C ILE A 474 16.66 -0.48 17.80
N GLN A 475 16.65 -0.81 19.09
CA GLN A 475 16.36 -2.16 19.56
C GLN A 475 14.91 -2.57 19.27
N GLU A 476 13.95 -1.67 19.46
CA GLU A 476 12.54 -1.91 19.10
C GLU A 476 12.39 -2.11 17.59
N ALA A 477 13.00 -1.26 16.76
CA ALA A 477 13.02 -1.45 15.30
C ALA A 477 13.68 -2.78 14.90
N ALA A 478 14.76 -3.17 15.58
CA ALA A 478 15.43 -4.46 15.37
C ALA A 478 14.56 -5.65 15.82
N GLY A 479 13.67 -5.47 16.80
CA GLY A 479 12.67 -6.46 17.19
C GLY A 479 11.67 -6.77 16.07
N LEU A 480 11.35 -5.76 15.24
CA LEU A 480 10.48 -5.91 14.07
C LEU A 480 11.24 -6.58 12.91
N PHE A 481 12.36 -5.98 12.51
CA PHE A 481 13.16 -6.42 11.36
C PHE A 481 14.67 -6.44 11.71
N PRO A 482 15.17 -7.54 12.31
CA PRO A 482 16.56 -7.61 12.78
C PRO A 482 17.61 -7.43 11.68
N THR A 483 17.28 -7.87 10.46
CA THR A 483 18.16 -7.85 9.29
C THR A 483 17.88 -6.68 8.34
N SER A 484 17.06 -5.70 8.73
CA SER A 484 16.81 -4.51 7.92
C SER A 484 18.09 -3.69 7.74
N HIS A 485 18.39 -3.28 6.50
CA HIS A 485 19.55 -2.44 6.22
C HIS A 485 19.48 -1.10 6.97
N SER A 486 18.27 -0.58 7.21
CA SER A 486 18.04 0.69 7.91
C SER A 486 18.37 0.56 9.39
N VAL A 487 17.98 -0.55 10.02
CA VAL A 487 18.33 -0.87 11.41
C VAL A 487 19.84 -1.05 11.56
N LEU A 488 20.48 -1.85 10.70
CA LEU A 488 21.94 -2.07 10.74
C LEU A 488 22.72 -0.77 10.56
N TYR A 489 22.28 0.09 9.64
CA TYR A 489 22.84 1.42 9.43
C TYR A 489 22.74 2.29 10.69
N MET A 490 21.57 2.33 11.34
CA MET A 490 21.36 3.13 12.55
C MET A 490 22.15 2.59 13.75
N ARG A 491 22.31 1.26 13.87
CA ARG A 491 23.23 0.65 14.85
C ARG A 491 24.67 1.07 14.60
N GLY A 492 25.11 1.08 13.34
CA GLY A 492 26.44 1.56 12.94
C GLY A 492 26.68 3.01 13.33
N ARG A 493 25.72 3.90 13.07
CA ARG A 493 25.77 5.32 13.50
C ARG A 493 25.85 5.47 15.02
N LEU A 494 25.07 4.68 15.74
CA LEU A 494 25.11 4.69 17.21
C LEU A 494 26.46 4.22 17.75
N ALA A 495 27.05 3.17 17.16
CA ALA A 495 28.38 2.67 17.51
C ALA A 495 29.48 3.70 17.21
N GLU A 496 29.38 4.40 16.08
CA GLU A 496 30.26 5.52 15.72
C GLU A 496 30.19 6.65 16.77
N MET A 497 28.98 7.04 17.18
CA MET A 497 28.76 8.06 18.22
C MET A 497 29.28 7.63 19.61
N LYS A 498 29.35 6.32 19.89
CA LYS A 498 29.95 5.74 21.09
C LYS A 498 31.48 5.62 21.00
N GLY A 499 32.08 5.80 19.82
CA GLY A 499 33.52 5.69 19.58
C GLY A 499 34.00 4.29 19.14
N SER A 500 33.10 3.31 18.97
CA SER A 500 33.43 1.95 18.53
C SER A 500 33.58 1.87 17.00
N LEU A 501 34.71 2.38 16.46
CA LEU A 501 34.88 2.56 15.02
C LEU A 501 34.90 1.24 14.20
N GLU A 502 35.55 0.18 14.71
CA GLU A 502 35.59 -1.11 13.99
C GLU A 502 34.22 -1.82 13.99
N GLU A 503 33.46 -1.71 15.09
CA GLU A 503 32.09 -2.23 15.17
C GLU A 503 31.19 -1.51 14.15
N ALA A 504 31.26 -0.18 14.11
CA ALA A 504 30.49 0.63 13.16
C ALA A 504 30.82 0.28 11.70
N LYS A 505 32.10 0.09 11.36
CA LYS A 505 32.52 -0.37 10.03
C LYS A 505 31.94 -1.74 9.68
N GLN A 506 31.93 -2.69 10.61
CA GLN A 506 31.36 -4.01 10.38
C GLN A 506 29.85 -3.94 10.15
N LEU A 507 29.13 -3.15 10.96
CA LEU A 507 27.69 -2.92 10.82
C LEU A 507 27.34 -2.23 9.48
N TYR A 508 28.13 -1.25 9.05
CA TYR A 508 27.93 -0.62 7.75
C TYR A 508 28.18 -1.58 6.58
N LYS A 509 29.17 -2.47 6.69
CA LYS A 509 29.37 -3.54 5.70
C LYS A 509 28.18 -4.50 5.65
N GLU A 510 27.69 -4.94 6.80
CA GLU A 510 26.51 -5.81 6.88
C GLU A 510 25.28 -5.11 6.28
N ALA A 511 25.05 -3.83 6.60
CA ALA A 511 23.98 -3.04 6.01
C ALA A 511 24.09 -2.98 4.47
N LEU A 512 25.31 -2.83 3.94
CA LEU A 512 25.57 -2.82 2.49
C LEU A 512 25.43 -4.20 1.85
N THR A 513 25.67 -5.30 2.59
CA THR A 513 25.36 -6.66 2.07
C THR A 513 23.87 -6.89 1.90
N VAL A 514 23.04 -6.27 2.74
CA VAL A 514 21.58 -6.34 2.64
C VAL A 514 21.05 -5.39 1.56
N ASN A 515 21.58 -4.17 1.49
CA ASN A 515 21.23 -3.18 0.46
C ASN A 515 22.50 -2.68 -0.25
N PRO A 516 22.91 -3.32 -1.35
CA PRO A 516 24.10 -2.93 -2.12
C PRO A 516 24.03 -1.55 -2.75
N ASP A 517 22.84 -0.93 -2.82
CA ASP A 517 22.60 0.35 -3.49
C ASP A 517 22.40 1.49 -2.46
N GLY A 518 22.59 1.21 -1.18
CA GLY A 518 22.41 2.17 -0.09
C GLY A 518 23.47 3.28 -0.08
N VAL A 519 23.23 4.38 -0.80
CA VAL A 519 24.17 5.52 -0.91
C VAL A 519 24.52 6.15 0.43
N ARG A 520 23.55 6.32 1.34
CA ARG A 520 23.81 6.81 2.71
C ARG A 520 24.74 5.88 3.50
N ILE A 521 24.63 4.57 3.29
CA ILE A 521 25.48 3.55 3.93
C ILE A 521 26.90 3.64 3.35
N MET A 522 27.02 3.73 2.03
CA MET A 522 28.32 3.89 1.35
C MET A 522 29.03 5.18 1.79
N HIS A 523 28.30 6.30 1.90
CA HIS A 523 28.82 7.56 2.39
C HIS A 523 29.40 7.41 3.81
N SER A 524 28.62 6.89 4.77
CA SER A 524 29.10 6.67 6.15
C SER A 524 30.26 5.68 6.21
N LEU A 525 30.22 4.58 5.44
CA LEU A 525 31.32 3.63 5.37
C LEU A 525 32.60 4.26 4.78
N GLY A 526 32.47 5.08 3.74
CA GLY A 526 33.59 5.79 3.12
C GLY A 526 34.28 6.74 4.10
N LEU A 527 33.52 7.55 4.82
CA LEU A 527 34.06 8.42 5.87
C LEU A 527 34.74 7.61 6.99
N MET A 528 34.14 6.50 7.42
CA MET A 528 34.74 5.63 8.43
C MET A 528 36.04 4.99 7.97
N LEU A 529 36.11 4.50 6.73
CA LEU A 529 37.34 3.97 6.15
C LEU A 529 38.44 5.04 6.06
N SER A 530 38.07 6.28 5.74
CA SER A 530 39.01 7.41 5.73
C SER A 530 39.59 7.68 7.12
N ARG A 531 38.75 7.69 8.16
CA ARG A 531 39.17 7.86 9.57
C ARG A 531 40.09 6.74 10.05
N LEU A 532 39.87 5.51 9.58
CA LEU A 532 40.73 4.35 9.87
C LEU A 532 42.02 4.32 9.02
N GLY A 533 42.26 5.33 8.17
CA GLY A 533 43.46 5.46 7.34
C GLY A 533 43.40 4.72 6.00
N HIS A 534 42.30 4.01 5.70
CA HIS A 534 42.10 3.28 4.44
C HIS A 534 41.56 4.21 3.33
N LYS A 535 42.29 5.28 3.02
CA LYS A 535 41.86 6.36 2.11
C LYS A 535 41.55 5.90 0.68
N SER A 536 42.28 4.92 0.15
CA SER A 536 42.06 4.40 -1.21
C SER A 536 40.74 3.62 -1.32
N LEU A 537 40.43 2.78 -0.33
CA LEU A 537 39.16 2.08 -0.24
C LEU A 537 38.00 3.04 -0.02
N ALA A 538 38.19 4.05 0.84
CA ALA A 538 37.20 5.11 1.07
C ALA A 538 36.82 5.83 -0.24
N GLN A 539 37.81 6.22 -1.03
CA GLN A 539 37.59 6.87 -2.33
C GLN A 539 36.81 5.97 -3.29
N LYS A 540 37.13 4.67 -3.35
CA LYS A 540 36.41 3.72 -4.21
C LYS A 540 34.94 3.63 -3.80
N VAL A 541 34.66 3.42 -2.51
CA VAL A 541 33.28 3.31 -2.00
C VAL A 541 32.48 4.60 -2.25
N LEU A 542 33.11 5.77 -2.10
CA LEU A 542 32.44 7.06 -2.35
C LEU A 542 32.24 7.35 -3.84
N ARG A 543 33.14 6.89 -4.71
CA ARG A 543 32.91 6.93 -6.16
C ARG A 543 31.73 6.05 -6.56
N ASP A 544 31.68 4.83 -6.04
CA ASP A 544 30.54 3.93 -6.24
C ASP A 544 29.23 4.62 -5.76
N ALA A 545 29.25 5.30 -4.61
CA ALA A 545 28.10 6.05 -4.09
C ALA A 545 27.61 7.16 -5.05
N VAL A 546 28.54 7.92 -5.62
CA VAL A 546 28.26 8.99 -6.58
C VAL A 546 27.76 8.43 -7.92
N GLU A 547 28.29 7.29 -8.38
CA GLU A 547 27.80 6.61 -9.58
C GLU A 547 26.36 6.10 -9.41
N ARG A 548 26.03 5.57 -8.23
CA ARG A 548 24.67 5.13 -7.92
C ARG A 548 23.68 6.29 -7.84
N GLN A 549 24.04 7.37 -7.12
CA GLN A 549 23.19 8.55 -7.02
C GLN A 549 24.00 9.83 -7.20
N SER A 550 24.07 10.27 -8.45
CA SER A 550 24.82 11.48 -8.83
C SER A 550 24.28 12.77 -8.20
N THR A 551 23.04 12.76 -7.71
CA THR A 551 22.41 13.92 -7.05
C THR A 551 22.62 13.97 -5.53
N CYS A 552 23.35 13.01 -4.94
CA CYS A 552 23.59 12.99 -3.49
C CYS A 552 24.77 13.91 -3.13
N HIS A 553 24.48 15.11 -2.63
CA HIS A 553 25.51 16.09 -2.26
C HIS A 553 26.42 15.61 -1.11
N GLU A 554 25.89 14.83 -0.15
CA GLU A 554 26.68 14.24 0.94
C GLU A 554 27.78 13.31 0.41
N ALA A 555 27.47 12.47 -0.59
CA ALA A 555 28.45 11.57 -1.20
C ALA A 555 29.58 12.34 -1.91
N TRP A 556 29.24 13.42 -2.63
CA TRP A 556 30.22 14.31 -3.26
C TRP A 556 31.10 15.03 -2.24
N ARG A 557 30.51 15.53 -1.14
CA ARG A 557 31.24 16.15 -0.03
C ARG A 557 32.22 15.16 0.59
N GLY A 558 31.76 13.94 0.91
CA GLY A 558 32.62 12.89 1.46
C GLY A 558 33.75 12.50 0.51
N LEU A 559 33.48 12.43 -0.80
CA LEU A 559 34.52 12.17 -1.81
C LEU A 559 35.57 13.30 -1.82
N GLY A 560 35.13 14.56 -1.78
CA GLY A 560 36.01 15.72 -1.68
C GLY A 560 36.90 15.69 -0.43
N GLU A 561 36.35 15.36 0.74
CA GLU A 561 37.11 15.21 1.99
C GLU A 561 38.19 14.13 1.89
N VAL A 562 37.87 12.99 1.29
CA VAL A 562 38.84 11.90 1.10
C VAL A 562 39.93 12.29 0.10
N LEU A 563 39.58 12.94 -1.02
CA LEU A 563 40.54 13.42 -2.01
C LEU A 563 41.48 14.48 -1.44
N GLN A 564 40.94 15.41 -0.64
CA GLN A 564 41.73 16.40 0.08
C GLN A 564 42.70 15.74 1.06
N ALA A 565 42.25 14.73 1.81
CA ALA A 565 43.10 13.97 2.71
C ALA A 565 44.19 13.15 1.98
N GLN A 566 44.02 12.88 0.68
CA GLN A 566 45.03 12.25 -0.18
C GLN A 566 45.96 13.27 -0.88
N GLY A 567 45.73 14.58 -0.73
CA GLY A 567 46.52 15.64 -1.36
C GLY A 567 46.09 15.99 -2.79
N GLN A 568 44.96 15.48 -3.27
CA GLN A 568 44.40 15.80 -4.60
C GLN A 568 43.47 17.01 -4.51
N SER A 569 44.06 18.20 -4.27
CA SER A 569 43.28 19.41 -3.98
C SER A 569 42.38 19.89 -5.12
N GLU A 570 42.83 19.81 -6.38
CA GLU A 570 42.03 20.24 -7.54
C GLU A 570 40.75 19.42 -7.68
N ALA A 571 40.87 18.09 -7.71
CA ALA A 571 39.72 17.18 -7.78
C ALA A 571 38.78 17.30 -6.56
N ALA A 572 39.32 17.63 -5.39
CA ALA A 572 38.52 17.89 -4.20
C ALA A 572 37.66 19.15 -4.34
N VAL A 573 38.21 20.23 -4.91
CA VAL A 573 37.48 21.48 -5.18
C VAL A 573 36.31 21.22 -6.12
N ASP A 574 36.53 20.47 -7.21
CA ASP A 574 35.44 20.11 -8.14
C ASP A 574 34.31 19.34 -7.43
N CYS A 575 34.66 18.40 -6.55
CA CYS A 575 33.68 17.65 -5.76
C CYS A 575 32.92 18.54 -4.76
N PHE A 576 33.56 19.54 -4.17
CA PHE A 576 32.89 20.46 -3.26
C PHE A 576 31.97 21.43 -4.00
N LEU A 577 32.37 21.90 -5.19
CA LEU A 577 31.52 22.75 -6.02
C LEU A 577 30.25 22.01 -6.44
N THR A 578 30.37 20.77 -6.94
CA THR A 578 29.21 19.96 -7.29
C THR A 578 28.33 19.65 -6.08
N ALA A 579 28.91 19.38 -4.91
CA ALA A 579 28.14 19.19 -3.68
C ALA A 579 27.31 20.43 -3.32
N LEU A 580 27.89 21.63 -3.42
CA LEU A 580 27.19 22.89 -3.12
C LEU A 580 26.04 23.18 -4.10
N GLU A 581 26.25 22.94 -5.39
CA GLU A 581 25.20 23.08 -6.41
C GLU A 581 24.02 22.13 -6.15
N LEU A 582 24.31 20.89 -5.77
CA LEU A 582 23.29 19.88 -5.47
C LEU A 582 22.58 20.15 -4.13
N GLU A 583 23.30 20.64 -3.12
CA GLU A 583 22.73 21.03 -1.82
C GLU A 583 21.72 22.18 -1.97
N ALA A 584 22.05 23.17 -2.81
CA ALA A 584 21.17 24.30 -3.11
C ALA A 584 19.78 23.87 -3.61
N SER A 585 19.71 22.76 -4.36
CA SER A 585 18.46 22.18 -4.89
C SER A 585 18.00 20.91 -4.16
N SER A 586 18.59 20.58 -3.01
CA SER A 586 18.23 19.38 -2.24
C SER A 586 16.95 19.57 -1.41
N PRO A 587 15.92 18.73 -1.57
CA PRO A 587 14.77 18.70 -0.68
C PRO A 587 15.13 18.06 0.68
N VAL A 588 14.26 18.24 1.69
CA VAL A 588 14.42 17.61 3.02
C VAL A 588 14.28 16.10 2.99
N LEU A 589 13.50 15.57 2.04
CA LEU A 589 13.38 14.15 1.73
C LEU A 589 13.43 13.97 0.21
N PRO A 590 13.97 12.84 -0.30
CA PRO A 590 14.04 12.59 -1.73
C PRO A 590 12.65 12.66 -2.40
N PHE A 591 12.57 13.26 -3.58
CA PHE A 591 11.32 13.30 -4.37
C PHE A 591 10.76 11.91 -4.68
N SER A 592 11.63 10.89 -4.76
CA SER A 592 11.26 9.49 -4.98
C SER A 592 10.44 8.87 -3.85
N ILE A 593 10.20 9.58 -2.74
CA ILE A 593 9.26 9.14 -1.71
C ILE A 593 7.81 9.13 -2.21
N ILE A 594 7.51 9.92 -3.24
CA ILE A 594 6.20 9.93 -3.89
C ILE A 594 6.15 8.73 -4.84
N PRO A 595 5.21 7.78 -4.64
CA PRO A 595 5.15 6.57 -5.45
C PRO A 595 4.83 6.92 -6.90
N ARG A 596 5.50 6.22 -7.82
CA ARG A 596 5.33 6.36 -9.28
C ARG A 596 4.42 5.23 -9.77
N GLU A 597 3.13 5.41 -9.58
CA GLU A 597 2.11 4.38 -9.82
C GLU A 597 1.00 4.85 -10.78
N LEU A 598 0.45 3.90 -11.55
CA LEU A 598 -0.61 4.13 -12.54
C LEU A 598 -2.02 4.14 -11.95
#